data_AF-Q31HA4-F1
#
_entry.id   AF-Q31HA4-F1
#
_cell.length_a   1.000
_cell.length_b   1.000
_cell.length_c   1.000
_cell.angle_alpha   90.00
_cell.angle_beta   90.00
_cell.angle_gamma   90.00
#
_symmetry.space_group_name_H-M   'P 1'
#
loop_
_entity.id
_entity.type
_entity.pdbx_description
1 polymer ?
#
loop_
_entity_poly.entity_id
_entity_poly.type
_entity_poly.pdbx_seq_one_letter_code
_entity_poly.pdbx_strand_id
1 'polypeptide(L)' 'MNRKKKISQKIAKRLKNASAKKSPKKKERYIPKAEREAMALEAEQSNSSEE' A
#
# COMPACT_ATOMS: atom_id res chain seq x y z
N MET A 1 4.99 -32.36 1.94
CA MET A 1 6.04 -31.39 2.36
C MET A 1 6.40 -31.63 3.81
N ASN A 2 7.68 -31.88 4.11
CA ASN A 2 8.17 -32.09 5.48
C ASN A 2 7.72 -30.97 6.43
N ARG A 3 7.27 -31.35 7.63
CA ARG A 3 6.78 -30.44 8.69
C ARG A 3 7.76 -29.29 8.96
N LYS A 4 9.06 -29.59 8.98
CA LYS A 4 10.16 -28.61 9.09
C LYS A 4 10.05 -27.51 8.02
N LYS A 5 9.92 -27.89 6.74
CA LYS A 5 9.79 -26.94 5.62
C LYS A 5 8.52 -26.08 5.75
N LYS A 6 7.41 -26.65 6.22
CA LYS A 6 6.16 -25.91 6.45
C LYS A 6 6.33 -24.82 7.52
N ILE A 7 7.03 -25.14 8.61
CA ILE A 7 7.29 -24.19 9.70
C ILE A 7 8.21 -23.05 9.21
N SER A 8 9.31 -23.39 8.53
CA SER A 8 10.23 -22.39 7.97
C SER A 8 9.52 -21.42 7.01
N GLN A 9 8.66 -21.95 6.12
CA GLN A 9 7.88 -21.11 5.21
C GLN A 9 6.92 -20.17 5.94
N LYS A 10 6.23 -20.65 6.99
CA LYS A 10 5.34 -19.82 7.80
C LYS A 10 6.10 -18.70 8.50
N ILE A 11 7.27 -18.98 9.06
CA ILE A 11 8.11 -18.00 9.75
C ILE A 11 8.61 -16.95 8.77
N ALA A 12 9.15 -17.37 7.61
CA ALA A 12 9.63 -16.45 6.58
C ALA A 12 8.52 -15.50 6.08
N LYS A 13 7.30 -16.02 5.87
CA LYS A 13 6.15 -15.20 5.46
C LYS A 13 5.79 -14.16 6.53
N ARG A 14 5.77 -14.55 7.81
CA ARG A 14 5.48 -13.63 8.92
C ARG A 14 6.55 -12.54 9.05
N LEU A 15 7.82 -12.92 8.94
CA LEU A 15 8.95 -11.99 9.03
C LEU A 15 8.92 -10.95 7.88
N LYS A 16 8.65 -11.38 6.65
CA LYS A 16 8.47 -10.48 5.50
C LYS A 16 7.35 -9.45 5.75
N ASN A 17 6.21 -9.91 6.26
CA ASN A 17 5.07 -9.03 6.55
C ASN A 17 5.38 -8.04 7.67
N ALA A 18 6.06 -8.47 8.74
CA ALA A 18 6.48 -7.59 9.82
C ALA A 18 7.49 -6.53 9.34
N SER A 19 8.47 -6.92 8.52
CA SER A 19 9.45 -6.02 7.93
C SER A 19 8.80 -4.97 7.02
N ALA A 20 7.86 -5.39 6.16
CA ALA A 20 7.13 -4.47 5.28
C ALA A 20 6.27 -3.45 6.05
N LYS A 21 5.71 -3.84 7.21
CA LYS A 21 4.99 -2.91 8.09
C LYS A 21 5.93 -1.94 8.81
N LYS A 22 7.12 -2.41 9.21
CA LYS A 22 8.14 -1.58 9.88
C LYS A 22 8.72 -0.52 8.94
N SER A 23 8.83 -0.82 7.65
CA SER A 23 9.32 0.11 6.62
C SER A 23 8.33 0.16 5.46
N PRO A 24 7.23 0.94 5.60
CA PRO A 24 6.34 1.17 4.47
C PRO A 24 7.13 1.84 3.34
N LYS A 25 6.83 1.47 2.09
CA LYS A 25 7.49 2.05 0.92
C LYS A 25 7.36 3.58 0.98
N LYS A 26 8.50 4.27 1.05
CA LYS A 26 8.58 5.73 1.14
C LYS A 26 8.22 6.47 -0.15
N LYS A 27 8.09 5.74 -1.27
CA LYS A 27 7.75 6.34 -2.55
C LYS A 27 6.24 6.47 -2.66
N GLU A 28 5.79 7.64 -3.05
CA GLU A 28 4.40 7.85 -3.46
C GLU A 28 4.04 6.85 -4.56
N ARG A 29 2.82 6.32 -4.50
CA ARG A 29 2.31 5.42 -5.52
C ARG A 29 2.25 6.21 -6.82
N TYR A 30 2.81 5.68 -7.90
CA TYR A 30 2.62 6.30 -9.21
C TYR A 30 1.14 6.28 -9.56
N ILE A 31 0.59 7.46 -9.86
CA ILE A 31 -0.78 7.67 -10.30
C ILE A 31 -0.69 8.15 -11.77
N PRO A 32 -1.34 7.47 -12.73
CA PRO A 32 -1.43 7.92 -14.11
C PRO A 32 -2.03 9.33 -14.22
N LYS A 33 -1.69 10.07 -15.29
CA LYS A 33 -2.17 11.46 -15.48
C LYS A 33 -3.69 11.59 -15.40
N ALA A 34 -4.42 10.70 -16.07
CA ALA A 34 -5.89 10.69 -16.06
C ALA A 34 -6.48 10.51 -14.65
N GLU A 35 -5.88 9.65 -13.83
CA GLU A 35 -6.32 9.45 -12.44
C GLU A 35 -5.96 10.64 -11.55
N ARG A 36 -4.84 11.33 -11.83
CA ARG A 36 -4.45 12.54 -11.10
C ARG A 36 -5.38 13.72 -11.42
N GLU A 37 -5.80 13.86 -12.67
CA GLU A 37 -6.79 14.86 -13.10
C GLU A 37 -8.17 14.60 -12.47
N ALA A 38 -8.62 13.34 -12.45
CA ALA A 38 -9.87 12.97 -11.78
C ALA A 38 -9.83 13.25 -10.27
N MET A 39 -8.73 12.92 -9.59
CA MET A 39 -8.57 13.22 -8.15
C MET A 39 -8.49 14.72 -7.84
N ALA A 40 -7.91 15.53 -8.75
CA ALA A 40 -7.87 16.99 -8.57
C ALA A 40 -9.27 17.60 -8.69
N LEU A 41 -10.06 17.15 -9.68
CA LEU A 41 -11.45 17.60 -9.86
C LEU A 41 -12.35 17.20 -8.68
N GLU A 42 -12.19 15.98 -8.14
CA GLU A 42 -12.93 15.57 -6.93
C GLU A 42 -12.49 16.36 -5.69
N ALA A 43 -11.20 16.66 -5.54
CA ALA A 43 -10.70 17.47 -4.43
C ALA A 43 -11.17 18.94 -4.48
N GLU A 44 -11.25 19.53 -5.67
CA GLU A 44 -11.82 20.87 -5.88
C GLU A 44 -13.31 20.90 -5.56
N GLN A 45 -14.06 19.85 -5.96
CA GLN A 45 -15.48 19.74 -5.63
C GLN A 45 -15.73 19.57 -4.13
N SER A 46 -14.95 18.74 -3.43
CA SER A 46 -15.12 18.57 -1.97
C SER A 46 -14.78 19.82 -1.17
N ASN A 47 -13.74 20.58 -1.57
CA ASN A 47 -13.39 21.84 -0.87
C ASN A 47 -14.44 22.94 -1.10
N SER A 48 -15.13 22.95 -2.24
CA SER A 48 -16.17 23.95 -2.53
C SER A 48 -17.49 23.73 -1.78
N SER A 49 -17.66 22.56 -1.14
CA SER A 49 -18.87 22.19 -0.39
C SER A 49 -18.72 22.33 1.13
N GLU A 50 -17.55 22.75 1.62
CA GLU A 50 -17.25 22.90 3.05
C GLU A 50 -17.00 24.37 3.50
N GLU A 51 -17.25 25.36 2.63
CA GLU A 51 -17.35 26.80 2.98
C GLU A 51 -18.81 27.29 2.94
#